data_AF-A0A9E3XEP8-F1
#
_entry.id   AF-A0A9E3XEP8-F1
#
_cell.length_a   1.000
_cell.length_b   1.000
_cell.length_c   1.000
_cell.angle_alpha   90.00
_cell.angle_beta   90.00
_cell.angle_gamma   90.00
#
_symmetry.space_group_name_H-M   'P 1'
#
loop_
_entity.id
_entity.type
_entity.pdbx_description
1 polymer ?
#
loop_
_entity_poly.entity_id
_entity_poly.type
_entity_poly.pdbx_seq_one_letter_code
_entity_poly.pdbx_strand_id
1 'polypeptide(L)'
;ISLIGWLLMIGEFWLMLYLLNPQITVLQMCFAYCFARAANWVPVPAAAGALEAGQVLALGLAGVALPVALGLVLLIRLRDLAFATIGLGWGGVRYYGLRSQAEIERG
;
A
#
# COMPACT_ATOMS: atom_id res chain seq x y z
N ILE A 1 13.60 -4.41 8.73
CA ILE A 1 12.66 -3.27 8.88
C ILE A 1 13.07 -2.49 10.13
N SER A 2 13.33 -1.19 10.00
CA SER A 2 13.73 -0.33 11.12
C SER A 2 12.52 0.26 11.84
N LEU A 3 12.72 0.73 13.07
CA LEU A 3 11.70 1.38 13.90
C LEU A 3 11.14 2.65 13.22
N ILE A 4 11.99 3.37 12.50
CA ILE A 4 11.63 4.52 11.65
C ILE A 4 10.67 4.10 10.53
N GLY A 5 10.90 2.95 9.89
CA GLY A 5 10.01 2.45 8.83
C GLY A 5 8.60 2.15 9.34
N TRP A 6 8.49 1.59 10.55
CA TRP A 6 7.20 1.38 11.20
C TRP A 6 6.46 2.69 11.51
N LEU A 7 7.18 3.67 12.08
CA LEU A 7 6.60 4.98 12.38
C LEU A 7 6.10 5.69 11.12
N LEU A 8 6.88 5.64 10.04
CA LEU A 8 6.48 6.17 8.73
C LEU A 8 5.21 5.48 8.21
N MET A 9 5.16 4.14 8.24
CA MET A 9 3.98 3.39 7.80
C MET A 9 2.71 3.69 8.60
N ILE A 10 2.83 3.84 9.92
CA ILE A 10 1.72 4.18 10.81
C ILE A 10 1.29 5.62 10.56
N GLY A 11 2.24 6.56 10.47
CA GLY A 11 1.97 7.97 10.21
C GLY A 11 1.31 8.21 8.86
N GLU A 12 1.74 7.48 7.83
CA GLU A 12 1.14 7.56 6.50
C GLU A 12 -0.32 7.05 6.50
N PHE A 13 -0.56 5.92 7.17
CA PHE A 13 -1.92 5.36 7.33
C PHE A 13 -2.83 6.28 8.14
N TRP A 14 -2.28 6.91 9.19
CA TRP A 14 -2.98 7.93 9.97
C TRP A 14 -3.36 9.12 9.10
N LEU A 15 -2.41 9.65 8.31
CA LEU A 15 -2.62 10.80 7.45
C LEU A 15 -3.73 10.52 6.43
N MET A 16 -3.72 9.35 5.80
CA MET A 16 -4.79 8.94 4.88
C MET A 16 -6.14 8.92 5.60
N LEU A 17 -6.24 8.25 6.76
CA LEU A 17 -7.50 8.21 7.51
C LEU A 17 -7.97 9.59 7.97
N TYR A 18 -7.06 10.44 8.43
CA TYR A 18 -7.35 11.79 8.88
C TYR A 18 -7.91 12.67 7.75
N LEU A 19 -7.35 12.54 6.53
CA LEU A 19 -7.83 13.25 5.35
C LEU A 19 -9.23 12.79 4.93
N LEU A 20 -9.56 11.50 5.09
CA LEU A 20 -10.86 10.95 4.72
C LEU A 20 -11.93 11.14 5.81
N ASN A 21 -11.56 11.08 7.08
CA ASN A 21 -12.47 11.26 8.20
C ASN A 21 -11.73 11.81 9.44
N PRO A 22 -11.78 13.14 9.67
CA PRO A 22 -11.11 13.78 10.80
C PRO A 22 -11.64 13.36 12.18
N GLN A 23 -12.83 12.74 12.25
CA GLN A 23 -13.49 12.35 13.50
C GLN A 23 -13.10 10.94 13.98
N ILE A 24 -12.18 10.25 13.28
CA ILE A 24 -11.73 8.92 13.69
C ILE A 24 -11.00 8.95 15.03
N THR A 25 -11.41 8.05 15.92
CA THR A 25 -10.73 7.86 17.20
C THR A 25 -9.41 7.13 17.03
N VAL A 26 -8.44 7.39 17.93
CA VAL A 26 -7.13 6.70 17.93
C VAL A 26 -7.30 5.18 18.01
N LEU A 27 -8.28 4.71 18.80
CA LEU A 27 -8.56 3.29 18.95
C LEU A 27 -9.04 2.65 17.63
N GLN A 28 -9.98 3.31 16.95
CA GLN A 28 -10.45 2.87 15.63
C GLN A 28 -9.33 2.88 14.59
N MET A 29 -8.45 3.88 14.63
CA MET A 29 -7.27 3.92 13.76
C MET A 29 -6.33 2.73 14.00
N CYS A 30 -6.05 2.40 15.26
CA CYS A 30 -5.23 1.23 15.61
C CYS A 30 -5.87 -0.07 15.10
N PHE A 31 -7.17 -0.27 15.34
CA PHE A 31 -7.89 -1.44 14.82
C PHE A 31 -7.88 -1.47 13.29
N ALA A 32 -8.21 -0.36 12.63
CA ALA A 32 -8.20 -0.25 11.18
C ALA A 32 -6.83 -0.58 10.59
N TYR A 33 -5.74 -0.11 11.20
CA TYR A 33 -4.38 -0.47 10.80
C TYR A 33 -4.13 -1.97 10.97
N CYS A 34 -4.43 -2.55 12.13
CA CYS A 34 -4.24 -3.97 12.40
C CYS A 34 -5.02 -4.86 11.42
N PHE A 35 -6.30 -4.54 11.17
CA PHE A 35 -7.15 -5.26 10.23
C PHE A 35 -6.67 -5.11 8.78
N ALA A 36 -6.34 -3.89 8.35
CA ALA A 36 -5.81 -3.64 7.01
C ALA A 36 -4.46 -4.34 6.79
N ARG A 37 -3.62 -4.45 7.83
CA ARG A 37 -2.37 -5.20 7.76
C ARG A 37 -2.66 -6.70 7.69
N ALA A 38 -3.52 -7.24 8.55
CA ALA A 38 -3.92 -8.64 8.55
C ALA A 38 -4.47 -9.09 7.18
N ALA A 39 -5.23 -8.24 6.50
CA ALA A 39 -5.73 -8.52 5.14
C ALA A 39 -4.62 -8.76 4.11
N ASN A 40 -3.45 -8.14 4.28
CA ASN A 40 -2.29 -8.36 3.39
C ASN A 40 -1.52 -9.65 3.70
N TRP A 41 -1.76 -10.29 4.85
CA TRP A 41 -1.12 -11.56 5.22
C TRP A 41 -1.84 -12.78 4.67
N VAL A 42 -3.08 -12.63 4.20
CA VAL A 42 -3.80 -13.72 3.56
C VAL A 42 -3.28 -13.84 2.13
N PRO A 43 -2.58 -14.93 1.76
CA PRO A 43 -2.15 -15.15 0.39
C PRO A 43 -3.37 -15.54 -0.43
N VAL A 44 -4.18 -14.55 -0.82
CA VAL A 44 -5.32 -14.79 -1.71
C VAL A 44 -4.77 -14.71 -3.14
N PRO A 45 -4.77 -15.82 -3.92
CA PRO A 45 -4.35 -15.81 -5.33
C PRO A 45 -5.35 -15.10 -6.25
N ALA A 46 -6.28 -14.33 -5.70
CA ALA A 46 -7.39 -13.75 -6.42
C ALA A 46 -6.99 -12.40 -7.04
N ALA A 47 -7.64 -12.10 -8.18
CA ALA A 47 -7.57 -10.81 -8.85
C ALA A 47 -7.69 -9.64 -7.85
N ALA A 48 -7.06 -8.50 -8.18
CA ALA A 48 -7.00 -7.28 -7.37
C ALA A 48 -8.27 -7.06 -6.51
N GLY A 49 -9.45 -7.21 -7.13
CA GLY A 49 -10.78 -7.07 -6.50
C GLY A 49 -11.00 -7.81 -5.18
N ALA A 50 -10.42 -9.00 -4.99
CA ALA A 50 -10.62 -9.76 -3.75
C ALA A 50 -9.84 -9.18 -2.56
N LEU A 51 -8.63 -8.66 -2.80
CA LEU A 51 -7.84 -8.00 -1.76
C LEU A 51 -8.44 -6.66 -1.37
N GLU A 52 -8.99 -5.92 -2.34
CA GLU A 52 -9.72 -4.68 -2.06
C GLU A 52 -11.01 -4.95 -1.28
N ALA A 53 -11.82 -5.93 -1.69
CA ALA A 53 -13.04 -6.31 -0.98
C ALA A 53 -12.74 -6.80 0.44
N GLY A 54 -11.69 -7.60 0.63
CA GLY A 54 -11.24 -8.08 1.94
C GLY A 54 -10.80 -6.93 2.86
N GLN A 55 -10.09 -5.94 2.32
CA GLN A 55 -9.71 -4.76 3.09
C GLN A 55 -10.90 -3.88 3.46
N VAL A 56 -11.84 -3.64 2.53
CA VAL A 56 -13.07 -2.88 2.81
C VAL A 56 -13.88 -3.57 3.90
N LEU A 57 -14.02 -4.91 3.81
CA LEU A 57 -14.71 -5.69 4.84
C LEU A 57 -14.00 -5.60 6.19
N ALA A 58 -12.68 -5.74 6.23
CA ALA A 58 -11.90 -5.66 7.46
C ALA A 58 -11.98 -4.27 8.12
N LEU A 59 -11.98 -3.20 7.32
CA LEU A 59 -12.18 -1.82 7.80
C LEU A 59 -13.62 -1.59 8.29
N GLY A 60 -14.61 -2.18 7.61
CA GLY A 60 -16.00 -2.18 8.08
C GLY A 60 -16.16 -2.87 9.43
N LEU A 61 -15.49 -4.02 9.64
CA LEU A 61 -15.43 -4.69 10.94
C LEU A 61 -14.75 -3.86 12.03
N ALA A 62 -13.83 -2.96 11.64
CA ALA A 62 -13.20 -1.99 12.54
C ALA A 62 -14.08 -0.74 12.80
N GLY A 63 -15.30 -0.69 12.28
CA GLY A 63 -16.24 0.43 12.46
C GLY A 63 -16.00 1.62 11.53
N VAL A 64 -15.23 1.45 10.45
CA VAL A 64 -14.99 2.49 9.45
C VAL A 64 -16.16 2.53 8.46
N ALA A 65 -16.70 3.72 8.21
CA ALA A 65 -17.76 3.91 7.23
C ALA A 65 -17.32 3.48 5.82
N LEU A 66 -18.23 2.88 5.05
CA LEU A 66 -17.93 2.33 3.72
C LEU A 66 -17.25 3.33 2.75
N PRO A 67 -17.67 4.60 2.63
CA PRO A 67 -17.00 5.56 1.75
C PRO A 67 -15.54 5.81 2.15
N VAL A 68 -15.28 5.86 3.46
CA VAL A 68 -13.93 6.06 4.03
C VAL A 68 -13.08 4.81 3.79
N ALA A 69 -13.64 3.62 3.98
CA ALA A 69 -12.94 2.37 3.74
C ALA A 69 -12.53 2.21 2.27
N LEU A 70 -13.45 2.49 1.34
CA LEU A 70 -13.18 2.47 -0.10
C LEU A 70 -12.11 3.47 -0.51
N GLY A 71 -12.23 4.72 -0.02
CA GLY A 71 -11.24 5.75 -0.32
C GLY A 71 -9.85 5.42 0.25
N LEU A 72 -9.79 4.84 1.45
CA LEU A 72 -8.53 4.39 2.04
C LEU A 72 -7.87 3.28 1.21
N VAL A 73 -8.64 2.29 0.78
CA VAL A 73 -8.14 1.22 -0.09
C VAL A 73 -7.62 1.79 -1.41
N LEU A 74 -8.34 2.71 -2.05
CA LEU A 74 -7.89 3.35 -3.28
C LEU A 74 -6.59 4.13 -3.10
N LEU A 75 -6.45 4.92 -2.02
CA LEU A 75 -5.20 5.64 -1.73
C LEU A 75 -4.02 4.69 -1.54
N ILE A 76 -4.24 3.58 -0.83
CA ILE A 76 -3.23 2.53 -0.65
C ILE A 76 -2.80 1.95 -1.99
N ARG A 77 -3.76 1.60 -2.86
CA ARG A 77 -3.46 1.02 -4.19
C ARG A 77 -2.77 2.02 -5.11
N LEU A 78 -3.18 3.29 -5.07
CA LEU A 78 -2.55 4.36 -5.84
C LEU A 78 -1.08 4.53 -5.44
N ARG A 79 -0.79 4.53 -4.13
CA ARG A 79 0.58 4.59 -3.61
C ARG A 79 1.40 3.39 -4.08
N ASP A 80 0.85 2.18 -3.94
CA ASP A 80 1.56 0.96 -4.31
C ASP A 80 1.87 0.95 -5.81
N LEU A 81 0.94 1.41 -6.64
CA LEU A 81 1.14 1.58 -8.08
C LEU A 81 2.20 2.66 -8.38
N ALA A 82 2.20 3.78 -7.68
CA ALA A 82 3.23 4.83 -7.82
C ALA A 82 4.63 4.30 -7.48
N PHE A 83 4.79 3.58 -6.37
CA PHE A 83 6.09 2.98 -6.03
C PHE A 83 6.51 1.87 -6.99
N ALA A 84 5.57 1.02 -7.43
CA ALA A 84 5.85 -0.03 -8.39
C ALA A 84 6.31 0.55 -9.74
N THR A 85 5.63 1.58 -10.24
CA THR A 85 6.00 2.23 -11.52
C THR A 85 7.36 2.92 -11.44
N ILE A 86 7.65 3.64 -10.35
CA ILE A 86 8.98 4.25 -10.13
C ILE A 86 10.06 3.17 -10.05
N GLY A 87 9.82 2.11 -9.29
CA GLY A 87 10.75 0.99 -9.13
C GLY A 87 11.04 0.27 -10.43
N LEU A 88 10.00 -0.06 -11.21
CA LEU A 88 10.13 -0.69 -12.52
C LEU A 88 10.82 0.22 -13.53
N GLY A 89 10.48 1.51 -13.56
CA GLY A 89 11.13 2.49 -14.44
C GLY A 89 12.63 2.59 -14.16
N TRP A 90 13.02 2.73 -12.88
CA TRP A 90 14.43 2.81 -12.52
C TRP A 90 15.17 1.49 -12.76
N GLY A 91 14.56 0.36 -12.39
CA GLY A 91 15.11 -0.97 -12.66
C GLY A 91 15.33 -1.20 -14.16
N GLY A 92 14.36 -0.81 -14.98
CA GLY A 92 14.44 -0.87 -16.44
C GLY A 92 15.60 -0.04 -16.99
N VAL A 93 15.71 1.24 -16.62
CA VAL A 93 16.82 2.12 -17.06
C VAL A 93 18.18 1.52 -16.72
N ARG A 94 18.35 0.96 -15.51
CA ARG A 94 19.60 0.29 -15.12
C ARG A 94 19.85 -0.98 -15.92
N TYR A 95 18.82 -1.79 -16.14
CA TYR A 95 18.94 -3.02 -16.91
C TYR A 95 19.38 -2.74 -18.36
N TYR A 96 18.78 -1.73 -19.00
CA TYR A 96 19.17 -1.32 -20.36
C TYR A 96 20.60 -0.76 -20.41
N GLY A 97 21.02 0.04 -19.43
CA GLY A 97 22.38 0.57 -19.35
C GLY A 97 23.45 -0.50 -19.17
N LEU A 98 23.19 -1.51 -18.32
CA LEU A 98 24.11 -2.64 -18.11
C LEU A 98 24.22 -3.53 -19.35
N ARG A 99 23.12 -3.74 -20.07
CA ARG A 99 23.12 -4.51 -21.32
C ARG A 99 23.93 -3.83 -22.42
N SER A 100 23.82 -2.50 -22.55
CA SER A 100 24.60 -1.72 -23.53
C SER A 100 26.11 -1.84 -23.32
N GLN A 101 26.58 -1.82 -22.07
CA GLN A 101 28.01 -1.97 -21.74
C GLN A 101 28.52 -3.38 -22.10
N ALA A 102 27.73 -4.42 -21.80
CA ALA A 102 28.08 -5.80 -22.09
C ALA A 102 28.09 -6.15 -23.60
N GLU A 103 27.34 -5.40 -24.42
CA GLU A 103 27.38 -5.53 -25.88
C GLU A 103 28.62 -4.83 -26.49
N ILE A 104 29.12 -3.75 -25.87
CA ILE A 104 30.35 -3.05 -26.29
C ILE A 104 31.61 -3.86 -25.96
N GLU A 105 31.67 -4.54 -24.82
CA GLU A 105 32.83 -5.36 -24.42
C GLU A 105 33.00 -6.66 -25.24
N ARG A 106 32.00 -7.05 -26.04
CA ARG A 106 32.03 -8.29 -26.85
C ARG A 106 32.31 -8.06 -28.34
N GLY A 107 32.34 -6.81 -28.81
CA GLY A 107 32.68 -6.43 -30.19
C GLY A 107 34.15 -6.08 -30.34
#